data_AF-A0A7S4CY02-F1
#
_entry.id   AF-A0A7S4CY02-F1
#
_cell.length_a   1.000
_cell.length_b   1.000
_cell.length_c   1.000
_cell.angle_alpha   90.00
_cell.angle_beta   90.00
_cell.angle_gamma   90.00
#
_symmetry.space_group_name_H-M   'P 1'
#
loop_
_entity.id
_entity.type
_entity.pdbx_description
1 polymer ?
#
loop_
_entity_poly.entity_id
_entity_poly.type
_entity_poly.pdbx_seq_one_letter_code
_entity_poly.pdbx_strand_id
1 'polypeptide(L)'
;GSDAAGHGSTARSASVASSPFGGDSPQRSGSVAPERHRVTVVSAYSLGTDRSERRYDGFVTLGVNQKDPLFGTRVIRDSATPVWQEDFVVEVAPGDTLWLTLKEEMGAADTVLGRGSVVVRDLEAKREMNVTLSHDGQDVACVFIKLQ
;
A
#
# COMPACT_ATOMS: atom_id res chain seq x y z
N GLY A 1 -30.23 37.66 60.35
CA GLY A 1 -30.73 36.29 60.57
C GLY A 1 -30.77 35.63 59.22
N SER A 2 -29.91 34.64 58.98
CA SER A 2 -30.23 33.19 59.00
C SER A 2 -30.89 32.84 57.66
N ASP A 3 -30.37 31.98 56.79
CA ASP A 3 -29.86 30.60 56.87
C ASP A 3 -29.22 30.27 55.50
N ALA A 4 -28.52 29.18 55.18
CA ALA A 4 -27.78 28.12 55.86
C ALA A 4 -27.06 27.36 54.73
N ALA A 5 -25.89 26.78 55.02
CA ALA A 5 -25.17 25.84 54.16
C ALA A 5 -25.68 24.40 54.36
N GLY A 6 -25.49 23.52 53.38
CA GLY A 6 -25.72 22.07 53.56
C GLY A 6 -25.43 21.23 52.32
N HIS A 7 -24.28 20.56 52.32
CA HIS A 7 -23.86 19.54 51.35
C HIS A 7 -24.44 18.15 51.68
N GLY A 8 -24.54 17.28 50.66
CA GLY A 8 -24.02 15.91 50.75
C GLY A 8 -25.01 14.74 50.97
N SER A 9 -25.34 14.07 49.87
CA SER A 9 -25.38 12.61 49.63
C SER A 9 -25.98 11.63 50.65
N THR A 10 -26.95 10.79 50.24
CA THR A 10 -26.72 9.37 49.87
C THR A 10 -28.01 8.56 49.60
N ALA A 11 -27.93 7.76 48.52
CA ALA A 11 -28.43 6.41 48.24
C ALA A 11 -29.89 5.98 48.52
N ARG A 12 -30.51 5.39 47.49
CA ARG A 12 -31.26 4.12 47.61
C ARG A 12 -31.41 3.37 46.27
N SER A 13 -31.37 2.05 46.39
CA SER A 13 -31.18 0.97 45.38
C SER A 13 -32.42 0.57 44.57
N ALA A 14 -32.21 -0.13 43.44
CA ALA A 14 -32.90 -1.35 42.95
C ALA A 14 -32.55 -1.56 41.45
N SER A 15 -31.84 -2.61 41.03
CA SER A 15 -32.27 -4.00 40.71
C SER A 15 -32.75 -4.22 39.26
N VAL A 16 -31.92 -4.95 38.50
CA VAL A 16 -32.16 -5.88 37.36
C VAL A 16 -33.24 -5.61 36.30
N ALA A 17 -32.82 -5.58 35.03
CA ALA A 17 -33.58 -6.09 33.90
C ALA A 17 -32.64 -6.54 32.77
N SER A 18 -32.50 -7.85 32.60
CA SER A 18 -31.97 -8.48 31.39
C SER A 18 -33.02 -8.37 30.29
N SER A 19 -32.64 -8.04 29.05
CA SER A 19 -33.43 -8.42 27.88
C SER A 19 -32.63 -8.47 26.58
N PRO A 20 -33.05 -9.34 25.64
CA PRO A 20 -32.13 -10.17 24.85
C PRO A 20 -32.51 -10.17 23.36
N PHE A 21 -31.82 -9.42 22.51
CA PHE A 21 -31.87 -9.59 21.05
C PHE A 21 -30.49 -9.15 20.54
N GLY A 22 -29.66 -10.04 19.99
CA GLY A 22 -29.98 -10.77 18.77
C GLY A 22 -29.33 -10.01 17.62
N GLY A 23 -28.00 -10.03 17.59
CA GLY A 23 -27.17 -9.38 16.56
C GLY A 23 -25.92 -10.22 16.35
N ASP A 24 -26.11 -11.47 15.94
CA ASP A 24 -25.06 -12.27 15.32
C ASP A 24 -24.67 -11.55 14.01
N SER A 25 -23.73 -10.62 14.13
CA SER A 25 -22.98 -10.12 12.99
C SER A 25 -21.66 -10.89 13.01
N PRO A 26 -21.30 -11.62 11.95
CA PRO A 26 -20.00 -12.27 11.90
C PRO A 26 -18.95 -11.17 11.75
N GLN A 27 -18.46 -10.63 12.87
CA GLN A 27 -17.17 -9.95 12.89
C GLN A 27 -16.08 -11.01 12.76
N ARG A 28 -15.98 -11.60 11.56
CA ARG A 28 -14.74 -12.24 11.13
C ARG A 28 -13.90 -11.20 10.39
N SER A 29 -13.60 -10.09 11.06
CA SER A 29 -12.36 -9.37 10.78
C SER A 29 -11.23 -10.24 11.31
N GLY A 30 -10.92 -11.30 10.55
CA GLY A 30 -9.66 -12.00 10.69
C GLY A 30 -8.59 -11.03 10.25
N SER A 31 -8.10 -10.21 11.18
CA SER A 31 -6.84 -9.48 11.00
C SER A 31 -5.75 -10.54 10.93
N VAL A 32 -5.49 -11.03 9.73
CA VAL A 32 -4.32 -11.86 9.47
C VAL A 32 -3.10 -11.00 9.81
N ALA A 33 -2.20 -11.54 10.64
CA ALA A 33 -1.00 -10.83 11.02
C ALA A 33 -0.12 -10.56 9.78
N PRO A 34 0.62 -9.43 9.73
CA PRO A 34 1.56 -9.20 8.65
C PRO A 34 2.68 -10.25 8.68
N GLU A 35 3.05 -10.74 7.52
CA GLU A 35 4.12 -11.72 7.31
C GLU A 35 5.26 -11.12 6.48
N ARG A 36 6.46 -11.70 6.59
CA ARG A 36 7.62 -11.28 5.80
C ARG A 36 7.54 -11.89 4.41
N HIS A 37 7.40 -11.04 3.41
CA HIS A 37 7.40 -11.39 2.01
C HIS A 37 8.64 -10.85 1.31
N ARG A 38 9.25 -11.68 0.46
CA ARG A 38 10.31 -11.23 -0.44
C ARG A 38 9.70 -10.88 -1.80
N VAL A 39 9.70 -9.60 -2.14
CA VAL A 39 9.18 -9.07 -3.40
C VAL A 39 10.34 -8.67 -4.30
N THR A 40 10.40 -9.21 -5.50
CA THR A 40 11.37 -8.83 -6.52
C THR A 40 10.75 -7.82 -7.49
N VAL A 41 11.35 -6.63 -7.64
CA VAL A 41 11.05 -5.72 -8.74
C VAL A 41 11.96 -6.09 -9.91
N VAL A 42 11.38 -6.67 -10.96
CA VAL A 42 12.15 -7.29 -12.05
C VAL A 42 12.50 -6.28 -13.12
N SER A 43 11.49 -5.70 -13.77
CA SER A 43 11.67 -4.84 -14.94
C SER A 43 10.48 -3.94 -15.17
N ALA A 44 10.63 -2.93 -16.02
CA ALA A 44 9.51 -2.15 -16.54
C ALA A 44 9.60 -2.00 -18.07
N TYR A 45 8.46 -1.70 -18.69
CA TYR A 45 8.40 -1.22 -20.07
C TYR A 45 7.32 -0.13 -20.20
N SER A 46 7.55 0.84 -21.07
CA SER A 46 6.62 1.95 -21.30
C SER A 46 5.39 1.50 -22.10
N LEU A 47 4.23 2.04 -21.73
CA LEU A 47 2.96 1.90 -22.44
C LEU A 47 2.64 3.25 -23.09
N GLY A 48 3.00 3.42 -24.36
CA GLY A 48 2.79 4.68 -25.09
C GLY A 48 2.88 4.47 -26.60
N THR A 49 1.94 5.05 -27.34
CA THR A 49 1.59 4.72 -28.74
C THR A 49 2.41 5.44 -29.81
N ASP A 50 3.35 6.31 -29.44
CA ASP A 50 4.25 6.94 -30.40
C ASP A 50 5.62 6.29 -30.29
N ARG A 51 6.21 5.97 -31.45
CA ARG A 51 7.47 5.24 -31.70
C ARG A 51 8.73 5.76 -30.98
N SER A 52 8.60 6.66 -30.02
CA SER A 52 9.63 7.00 -29.05
C SER A 52 9.51 6.06 -27.84
N GLU A 53 10.32 5.00 -27.83
CA GLU A 53 10.80 4.36 -26.62
C GLU A 53 11.53 5.42 -25.77
N ARG A 54 10.78 6.29 -25.07
CA ARG A 54 11.36 7.32 -24.23
C ARG A 54 12.27 6.63 -23.24
N ARG A 55 13.56 6.94 -23.35
CA ARG A 55 14.58 6.54 -22.40
C ARG A 55 14.55 7.51 -21.24
N TYR A 56 14.81 7.00 -20.04
CA TYR A 56 14.82 7.76 -18.81
C TYR A 56 15.78 7.12 -17.82
N ASP A 57 16.20 7.91 -16.83
CA ASP A 57 17.02 7.44 -15.72
C ASP A 57 16.09 6.91 -14.62
N GLY A 58 15.66 5.66 -14.79
CA GLY A 58 14.50 5.08 -14.11
C GLY A 58 14.81 4.30 -12.84
N PHE A 59 13.97 4.49 -11.83
CA PHE A 59 13.89 3.62 -10.66
C PHE A 59 12.45 3.48 -10.14
N VAL A 60 12.18 2.41 -9.40
CA VAL A 60 10.87 2.12 -8.82
C VAL A 60 10.96 2.18 -7.31
N THR A 61 10.01 2.88 -6.68
CA THR A 61 9.82 2.84 -5.23
C THR A 61 8.63 1.98 -4.86
N LEU A 62 8.75 1.23 -3.77
CA LEU A 62 7.73 0.35 -3.21
C LEU A 62 7.23 0.88 -1.87
N GLY A 63 5.92 1.05 -1.72
CA GLY A 63 5.26 1.43 -0.47
C GLY A 63 4.12 0.48 -0.10
N VAL A 64 3.64 0.51 1.15
CA VAL A 64 2.54 -0.32 1.65
C VAL A 64 1.39 0.57 2.10
N ASN A 65 0.16 0.26 1.67
CA ASN A 65 -1.07 0.95 2.08
C ASN A 65 -1.03 2.48 1.91
N GLN A 66 -0.47 2.97 0.78
CA GLN A 66 -0.27 4.40 0.48
C GLN A 66 0.63 5.17 1.46
N LYS A 67 1.38 4.48 2.33
CA LYS A 67 2.41 5.11 3.16
C LYS A 67 3.65 5.45 2.34
N ASP A 68 4.53 6.26 2.94
CA ASP A 68 5.82 6.62 2.35
C ASP A 68 6.55 5.38 1.82
N PRO A 69 7.25 5.51 0.68
CA PRO A 69 7.97 4.39 0.09
C PRO A 69 9.02 3.86 1.07
N LEU A 70 8.99 2.55 1.30
CA LEU A 70 9.90 1.87 2.21
C LEU A 70 11.21 1.50 1.51
N PHE A 71 11.13 1.25 0.20
CA PHE A 71 12.24 0.75 -0.60
C PHE A 71 12.28 1.42 -1.98
N GLY A 72 13.46 1.47 -2.57
CA GLY A 72 13.67 1.91 -3.94
C GLY A 72 14.72 1.04 -4.62
N THR A 73 14.51 0.75 -5.90
CA THR A 73 15.54 0.11 -6.73
C THR A 73 16.69 1.07 -7.00
N ARG A 74 17.82 0.56 -7.51
CA ARG A 74 18.84 1.43 -8.12
C ARG A 74 18.28 2.15 -9.34
N VAL A 75 18.94 3.24 -9.71
CA VAL A 75 18.67 3.96 -10.96
C VAL A 75 19.33 3.22 -12.11
N ILE A 76 18.55 2.95 -13.16
CA ILE A 76 19.05 2.46 -14.45
C ILE A 76 18.94 3.61 -15.44
N ARG A 77 20.10 4.02 -15.97
CA ARG A 77 20.19 5.18 -16.86
C ARG A 77 19.86 4.85 -18.30
N ASP A 78 19.33 5.85 -19.00
CA ASP A 78 19.06 5.86 -20.46
C ASP A 78 18.38 4.57 -20.97
N SER A 79 17.31 4.12 -20.29
CA SER A 79 16.59 2.90 -20.67
C SER A 79 15.10 3.12 -20.83
N ALA A 80 14.51 2.50 -21.86
CA ALA A 80 13.07 2.39 -22.04
C ALA A 80 12.50 1.08 -21.47
N THR A 81 13.37 0.11 -21.21
CA THR A 81 13.04 -1.23 -20.70
C THR A 81 14.00 -1.62 -19.56
N PRO A 82 14.03 -0.85 -18.46
CA PRO A 82 14.96 -1.11 -17.36
C PRO A 82 14.69 -2.49 -16.71
N VAL A 83 15.78 -3.18 -16.35
CA VAL A 83 15.76 -4.47 -15.63
C VAL A 83 16.57 -4.31 -14.33
N TRP A 84 15.88 -4.18 -13.21
CA TRP A 84 16.50 -4.01 -11.89
C TRP A 84 16.86 -5.35 -11.27
N GLN A 85 15.90 -6.27 -11.23
CA GLN A 85 16.03 -7.59 -10.60
C GLN A 85 16.50 -7.48 -9.14
N GLU A 86 15.79 -6.65 -8.37
CA GLU A 86 16.12 -6.33 -6.97
C GLU A 86 15.07 -6.87 -6.01
N ASP A 87 15.53 -7.48 -4.91
CA ASP A 87 14.71 -8.09 -3.89
C ASP A 87 14.51 -7.15 -2.70
N PHE A 88 13.27 -7.03 -2.23
CA PHE A 88 12.89 -6.29 -1.03
C PHE A 88 12.14 -7.20 -0.06
N VAL A 89 12.45 -7.09 1.23
CA VAL A 89 11.71 -7.81 2.28
C VAL A 89 10.72 -6.85 2.90
N VAL A 90 9.43 -7.14 2.74
CA VAL A 90 8.31 -6.33 3.25
C VAL A 90 7.52 -7.11 4.29
N GLU A 91 7.09 -6.45 5.36
CA GLU A 91 6.17 -7.02 6.35
C GLU A 91 4.75 -6.55 6.02
N VAL A 92 3.94 -7.45 5.46
CA VAL A 92 2.60 -7.12 4.93
C VAL A 92 1.61 -8.23 5.20
N ALA A 93 0.35 -7.87 5.40
CA ALA A 93 -0.77 -8.81 5.50
C ALA A 93 -1.40 -9.05 4.11
N PRO A 94 -2.11 -10.16 3.89
CA PRO A 94 -2.76 -10.45 2.60
C PRO A 94 -3.73 -9.37 2.11
N GLY A 95 -4.34 -8.62 3.03
CA GLY A 95 -5.24 -7.50 2.70
C GLY A 95 -4.52 -6.19 2.34
N ASP A 96 -3.21 -6.11 2.57
CA ASP A 96 -2.44 -4.90 2.28
C ASP A 96 -2.28 -4.69 0.78
N THR A 97 -2.02 -3.44 0.41
CA THR A 97 -1.76 -3.03 -0.97
C THR A 97 -0.32 -2.57 -1.12
N LEU A 98 0.41 -3.17 -2.05
CA LEU A 98 1.73 -2.73 -2.48
C LEU A 98 1.57 -1.66 -3.56
N TRP A 99 2.14 -0.49 -3.30
CA TRP A 99 2.16 0.64 -4.22
C TRP A 99 3.51 0.77 -4.89
N LEU A 100 3.50 0.82 -6.21
CA LEU A 100 4.68 1.02 -7.03
C LEU A 100 4.63 2.40 -7.66
N THR A 101 5.72 3.15 -7.55
CA THR A 101 5.89 4.44 -8.22
C THR A 101 7.14 4.39 -9.07
N LEU A 102 6.99 4.56 -10.38
CA LEU A 102 8.12 4.75 -11.29
C LEU A 102 8.52 6.22 -11.29
N LYS A 103 9.80 6.48 -11.12
CA LYS A 103 10.39 7.82 -11.10
C LYS A 103 11.57 7.92 -12.04
N GLU A 104 11.79 9.12 -12.53
CA GLU A 104 12.99 9.53 -13.26
C GLU A 104 13.86 10.38 -12.34
N GLU A 105 15.12 9.98 -12.17
CA GLU A 105 16.12 10.76 -11.44
C GLU A 105 16.41 12.05 -12.20
N MET A 106 16.13 13.20 -11.58
CA MET A 106 16.25 14.51 -12.23
C MET A 106 16.94 15.50 -11.29
N GLY A 107 18.27 15.51 -11.28
CA GLY A 107 19.10 16.54 -10.63
C GLY A 107 18.66 16.93 -9.21
N ALA A 108 17.84 17.98 -9.09
CA ALA A 108 17.36 18.51 -7.82
C ALA A 108 16.12 17.81 -7.24
N ALA A 109 15.27 17.18 -8.07
CA ALA A 109 14.06 16.51 -7.61
C ALA A 109 13.56 15.49 -8.64
N ASP A 110 13.27 14.27 -8.20
CA ASP A 110 12.78 13.20 -9.07
C ASP A 110 11.39 13.48 -9.63
N THR A 111 11.17 13.08 -10.88
CA THR A 111 9.87 13.20 -11.55
C THR A 111 9.11 11.89 -11.46
N VAL A 112 7.86 11.93 -11.00
CA VAL A 112 6.98 10.73 -11.00
C VAL A 112 6.46 10.48 -12.41
N LEU A 113 6.83 9.35 -12.98
CA LEU A 113 6.36 8.93 -14.30
C LEU A 113 5.01 8.22 -14.22
N GLY A 114 4.77 7.40 -13.20
CA GLY A 114 3.51 6.68 -13.04
C GLY A 114 3.39 5.94 -11.71
N ARG A 115 2.16 5.59 -11.35
CA ARG A 115 1.84 4.85 -10.13
C ARG A 115 0.89 3.70 -10.41
N GLY A 116 1.07 2.60 -9.70
CA GLY A 116 0.20 1.44 -9.78
C GLY A 116 0.22 0.70 -8.46
N SER A 117 -0.67 -0.28 -8.32
CA SER A 117 -0.75 -1.05 -7.08
C SER A 117 -1.23 -2.46 -7.31
N VAL A 118 -0.95 -3.32 -6.34
CA VAL A 118 -1.42 -4.70 -6.30
C VAL A 118 -1.78 -5.07 -4.86
N VAL A 119 -2.84 -5.85 -4.68
CA VAL A 119 -3.19 -6.42 -3.38
C VAL A 119 -2.27 -7.61 -3.09
N VAL A 120 -1.72 -7.70 -1.89
CA VAL A 120 -0.77 -8.75 -1.50
C VAL A 120 -1.34 -10.14 -1.75
N ARG A 121 -2.60 -10.40 -1.37
CA ARG A 121 -3.28 -11.67 -1.63
C ARG A 121 -3.26 -12.07 -3.11
N ASP A 122 -3.39 -11.12 -4.03
CA ASP A 122 -3.41 -11.42 -5.46
C ASP A 122 -2.00 -11.75 -5.96
N LEU A 123 -0.99 -11.03 -5.45
CA LEU A 123 0.42 -11.32 -5.71
C LEU A 123 0.84 -12.67 -5.12
N GLU A 124 0.36 -13.02 -3.93
CA GLU A 124 0.54 -14.35 -3.35
C GLU A 124 -0.07 -15.42 -4.25
N ALA A 125 -1.34 -15.28 -4.65
CA ALA A 125 -2.01 -16.28 -5.45
C ALA A 125 -1.34 -16.52 -6.82
N LYS A 126 -0.81 -15.45 -7.45
CA LYS A 126 -0.21 -15.52 -8.78
C LYS A 126 1.31 -15.72 -8.79
N ARG A 127 1.99 -15.43 -7.68
CA ARG A 127 3.45 -15.37 -7.50
C ARG A 127 4.18 -14.35 -8.37
N GLU A 128 3.63 -13.96 -9.51
CA GLU A 128 4.20 -12.95 -10.39
C GLU A 128 3.09 -12.15 -11.07
N MET A 129 3.30 -10.84 -11.23
CA MET A 129 2.29 -9.94 -11.77
C MET A 129 2.92 -8.80 -12.57
N ASN A 130 2.20 -8.40 -13.60
CA ASN A 130 2.39 -7.16 -14.33
C ASN A 130 1.51 -6.08 -13.69
N VAL A 131 2.13 -5.05 -13.13
CA VAL A 131 1.44 -3.92 -12.53
C VAL A 131 1.48 -2.75 -13.51
N THR A 132 0.33 -2.42 -14.07
CA THR A 132 0.17 -1.22 -14.88
C THR A 132 0.31 0.02 -14.00
N LEU A 133 1.15 0.94 -14.44
CA LEU A 133 1.34 2.24 -13.84
C LEU A 133 0.62 3.28 -14.70
N SER A 134 -0.08 4.19 -14.05
CA SER A 134 -0.82 5.26 -14.69
C SER A 134 -0.38 6.63 -14.15
N HIS A 135 -0.49 7.65 -14.97
CA HIS A 135 -0.30 9.06 -14.62
C HIS A 135 -1.45 9.86 -15.24
N ASP A 136 -2.14 10.68 -14.43
CA ASP A 136 -3.31 11.45 -14.86
C ASP A 136 -4.40 10.64 -15.59
N GLY A 137 -4.59 9.39 -15.15
CA GLY A 137 -5.60 8.47 -15.72
C GLY A 137 -5.19 7.77 -17.02
N GLN A 138 -3.98 7.99 -17.52
CA GLN A 138 -3.43 7.29 -18.67
C GLN A 138 -2.41 6.25 -18.24
N ASP A 139 -2.47 5.05 -18.80
CA ASP A 139 -1.45 4.02 -18.60
C ASP A 139 -0.16 4.45 -19.30
N VAL A 140 0.95 4.42 -18.56
CA VAL A 140 2.26 4.94 -19.00
C VAL A 140 3.35 3.89 -18.98
N ALA A 141 3.24 2.87 -18.15
CA ALA A 141 4.24 1.82 -18.01
C ALA A 141 3.64 0.56 -17.40
N CYS A 142 4.33 -0.55 -17.52
CA CYS A 142 4.03 -1.78 -16.82
C CYS A 142 5.29 -2.25 -16.09
N VAL A 143 5.18 -2.57 -14.80
CA VAL A 143 6.26 -3.11 -13.98
C VAL A 143 5.99 -4.57 -13.69
N PHE A 144 6.97 -5.42 -13.96
CA PHE A 144 6.92 -6.83 -13.61
C PHE A 144 7.50 -7.05 -12.22
N ILE A 145 6.71 -7.69 -11.35
CA ILE A 145 7.09 -8.03 -9.98
C ILE A 145 6.86 -9.51 -9.70
N LYS A 146 7.63 -10.05 -8.75
CA LYS A 146 7.50 -11.42 -8.26
C LYS A 146 7.49 -11.47 -6.74
N LEU A 147 6.86 -12.51 -6.22
CA LEU A 147 6.93 -12.96 -4.84
C LEU A 147 7.75 -14.26 -4.82
N GLN A 148 8.83 -14.29 -4.03
CA GLN A 148 9.66 -15.50 -3.85
C GLN A 148 9.15 -16.41 -2.74
#